data_AF-A0A137T0Z8-F1
#
_entry.id   AF-A0A137T0Z8-F1
#
_cell.length_a   1.000
_cell.length_b   1.000
_cell.length_c   1.000
_cell.angle_alpha   90.00
_cell.angle_beta   90.00
_cell.angle_gamma   90.00
#
_symmetry.space_group_name_H-M   'P 1'
#
loop_
_entity.id
_entity.type
_entity.pdbx_description
1 polymer ?
#
loop_
_entity_poly.entity_id
_entity_poly.type
_entity_poly.pdbx_seq_one_letter_code
_entity_poly.pdbx_strand_id
1 'polypeptide(L)'
;MLYFVVLLIYINFADNYNAKINKMLVTLLYTLLIIAIAMVLLSIRVLVKKNGSFKSQHIHDNEYLRKKGIHCVLDQDKKARMRDMAY
;
A
#
# COMPACT_ATOMS: atom_id res chain seq x y z
N MET A 1 43.44 -25.50 -26.79
CA MET A 1 42.57 -26.28 -25.88
C MET A 1 42.18 -25.48 -24.64
N LEU A 2 43.13 -25.10 -23.77
CA LEU A 2 42.83 -24.36 -22.53
C LEU A 2 42.14 -22.99 -22.74
N TYR A 3 42.60 -22.19 -23.71
CA TYR A 3 42.01 -20.87 -24.01
C TYR A 3 40.53 -20.96 -24.45
N PHE A 4 40.20 -21.96 -25.25
CA PHE A 4 38.82 -22.19 -25.70
C PHE A 4 37.90 -22.59 -24.55
N VAL A 5 38.38 -23.43 -23.63
CA VAL A 5 37.63 -23.83 -22.43
C VAL A 5 37.39 -22.63 -21.51
N VAL A 6 38.40 -21.77 -21.30
CA VAL A 6 38.26 -20.55 -20.48
C VAL A 6 37.26 -19.56 -21.10
N LEU A 7 37.29 -19.40 -22.44
CA LEU A 7 36.35 -18.54 -23.16
C LEU A 7 34.89 -19.04 -23.00
N LEU A 8 34.67 -20.34 -23.12
CA LEU A 8 33.33 -20.93 -22.94
C LEU A 8 32.82 -20.74 -21.51
N ILE A 9 33.67 -20.88 -20.50
CA ILE A 9 33.29 -20.65 -19.09
C ILE A 9 32.88 -19.18 -18.90
N TYR A 10 33.63 -18.24 -19.47
CA TYR A 10 33.32 -16.81 -19.37
C TYR A 10 31.98 -16.45 -20.02
N ILE A 11 31.68 -16.99 -21.20
CA ILE A 11 30.41 -16.76 -21.90
C ILE A 11 29.24 -17.32 -21.09
N ASN A 12 29.34 -18.57 -20.62
CA ASN A 12 28.29 -19.20 -19.79
C ASN A 12 28.06 -18.45 -18.48
N PHE A 13 29.12 -17.92 -17.88
CA PHE A 13 29.02 -17.08 -16.69
C PHE A 13 28.30 -15.77 -17.00
N ALA A 14 28.71 -15.04 -18.05
CA ALA A 14 28.05 -13.80 -18.45
C ALA A 14 26.54 -14.00 -18.74
N ASP A 15 26.15 -15.07 -19.44
CA ASP A 15 24.75 -15.38 -19.72
C ASP A 15 23.94 -15.70 -18.45
N ASN A 16 24.53 -16.40 -17.48
CA ASN A 16 23.89 -16.65 -16.19
C ASN A 16 23.64 -15.37 -15.40
N TYR A 17 24.60 -14.43 -15.41
CA TYR A 17 24.42 -13.12 -14.77
C TYR A 17 23.32 -12.30 -15.45
N ASN A 18 23.32 -12.25 -16.77
CA ASN A 18 22.27 -11.57 -17.53
C ASN A 18 20.89 -12.18 -17.27
N ALA A 19 20.77 -13.50 -17.26
CA ALA A 19 19.51 -14.19 -16.93
C ALA A 19 19.03 -13.87 -15.50
N LYS A 20 19.96 -13.83 -14.53
CA LYS A 20 19.66 -13.48 -13.13
C LYS A 20 19.22 -12.02 -13.00
N ILE A 21 19.90 -11.09 -13.65
CA ILE A 21 19.56 -9.65 -13.65
C ILE A 21 18.19 -9.44 -14.30
N ASN A 22 17.94 -10.08 -15.46
CA ASN A 22 16.65 -9.98 -16.14
C ASN A 22 15.51 -10.50 -15.25
N LYS A 23 15.71 -11.63 -14.57
CA LYS A 23 14.73 -12.15 -13.60
C LYS A 23 14.45 -11.16 -12.47
N MET A 24 15.48 -10.53 -11.90
CA MET A 24 15.31 -9.53 -10.84
C MET A 24 14.59 -8.27 -11.34
N LEU A 25 14.92 -7.78 -12.52
CA LEU A 25 14.26 -6.62 -13.13
C LEU A 25 12.79 -6.90 -13.43
N VAL A 26 12.47 -8.06 -14.01
CA VAL A 26 11.09 -8.48 -14.27
C VAL A 26 10.28 -8.52 -12.97
N THR A 27 10.83 -9.08 -11.89
CA THR A 27 10.14 -9.08 -10.59
C THR A 27 9.92 -7.67 -10.05
N LEU A 28 10.90 -6.78 -10.15
CA LEU A 28 10.74 -5.39 -9.70
C LEU A 28 9.66 -4.66 -10.52
N LEU A 29 9.68 -4.79 -11.84
CA LEU A 29 8.68 -4.19 -12.72
C LEU A 29 7.25 -4.65 -12.36
N TYR A 30 7.05 -5.95 -12.13
CA TYR A 30 5.74 -6.45 -11.72
C TYR A 30 5.31 -5.92 -10.36
N THR A 31 6.21 -5.85 -9.36
CA THR A 31 5.85 -5.28 -8.05
C THR A 31 5.46 -3.80 -8.14
N LEU A 32 6.21 -3.01 -8.91
CA LEU A 32 5.89 -1.60 -9.13
C LEU A 32 4.56 -1.42 -9.87
N LEU A 33 4.28 -2.26 -10.86
CA LEU A 33 3.01 -2.26 -11.58
C LEU A 33 1.83 -2.55 -10.64
N ILE A 34 1.95 -3.55 -9.78
CA ILE A 34 0.89 -3.91 -8.82
C ILE A 34 0.66 -2.77 -7.82
N ILE A 35 1.72 -2.16 -7.28
CA ILE A 35 1.62 -1.03 -6.36
C ILE A 35 0.94 0.17 -7.05
N ALA A 36 1.31 0.46 -8.30
CA ALA A 36 0.70 1.54 -9.07
C ALA A 36 -0.81 1.32 -9.26
N ILE A 37 -1.21 0.10 -9.62
CA ILE A 37 -2.64 -0.27 -9.75
C ILE A 37 -3.37 -0.11 -8.41
N ALA A 38 -2.78 -0.56 -7.30
CA ALA A 38 -3.36 -0.42 -5.97
C ALA A 38 -3.59 1.05 -5.57
N MET A 39 -2.61 1.92 -5.85
CA MET A 39 -2.71 3.37 -5.59
C MET A 39 -3.82 4.02 -6.42
N VAL A 40 -3.98 3.62 -7.69
CA VAL A 40 -5.06 4.09 -8.57
C VAL A 40 -6.41 3.63 -8.06
N LEU A 41 -6.56 2.36 -7.69
CA LEU A 41 -7.81 1.81 -7.15
C LEU A 41 -8.21 2.47 -5.83
N LEU A 42 -7.25 2.69 -4.92
CA LEU A 42 -7.50 3.38 -3.66
C LEU A 42 -7.93 4.84 -3.88
N SER A 43 -7.37 5.48 -4.90
CA SER A 43 -7.61 6.89 -5.21
C SER A 43 -8.73 7.11 -6.23
N ILE A 44 -9.40 6.05 -6.71
CA ILE A 44 -10.40 6.15 -7.79
C ILE A 44 -11.51 7.13 -7.43
N ARG A 45 -11.93 7.17 -6.16
CA ARG A 45 -12.96 8.09 -5.66
C ARG A 45 -12.48 9.54 -5.57
N VAL A 46 -11.19 9.75 -5.34
CA VAL A 46 -10.53 11.06 -5.28
C VAL A 46 -10.32 11.61 -6.69
N LEU A 47 -9.88 10.78 -7.63
CA LEU A 47 -9.67 11.17 -9.03
C LEU A 47 -10.99 11.38 -9.80
N VAL A 48 -12.03 10.60 -9.50
CA VAL A 48 -13.34 10.71 -10.18
C VAL A 48 -14.19 11.89 -9.67
N LYS A 49 -14.03 12.31 -8.41
CA LYS A 49 -14.72 13.50 -7.89
C LYS A 49 -13.83 14.74 -8.01
N LYS A 50 -14.32 15.79 -8.69
CA LYS A 50 -13.62 17.07 -8.89
C LYS A 50 -13.14 17.76 -7.60
N ASN A 51 -13.75 17.46 -6.44
CA ASN A 51 -13.33 17.86 -5.08
C ASN A 51 -13.28 16.65 -4.12
N GLY A 52 -12.87 15.46 -4.59
CA GLY A 52 -12.83 14.26 -3.76
C GLY A 52 -11.70 14.35 -2.73
N SER A 53 -12.03 14.55 -1.46
CA SER A 53 -11.06 14.35 -0.37
C SER A 53 -10.98 12.87 0.00
N PHE A 54 -9.81 12.41 0.43
CA PHE A 54 -9.74 11.17 1.21
C PHE A 54 -10.63 11.37 2.44
N LYS A 55 -11.65 10.53 2.61
CA LYS A 55 -12.43 10.57 3.85
C LYS A 55 -11.47 10.29 5.00
N SER A 56 -11.50 11.16 6.00
CA SER A 56 -10.72 10.97 7.22
C SER A 56 -10.98 9.57 7.77
N GLN A 57 -9.91 8.78 7.91
CA GLN A 57 -9.98 7.49 8.60
C GLN A 57 -10.14 7.67 10.12
N HIS A 58 -10.15 8.91 10.59
CA HIS A 58 -10.44 9.27 11.96
C HIS A 58 -11.96 9.22 12.20
N ILE A 59 -12.38 8.31 13.08
CA ILE A 59 -13.80 8.03 13.40
C ILE A 59 -14.57 9.29 13.80
N HIS A 60 -13.88 10.26 14.42
CA HIS A 60 -14.48 11.49 14.94
C HIS A 60 -14.93 12.47 13.83
N ASP A 61 -14.28 12.46 12.68
CA ASP A 61 -14.51 13.44 11.60
C ASP A 61 -15.51 12.96 10.55
N ASN A 62 -16.04 11.74 10.71
CA ASN A 62 -17.03 11.20 9.80
C ASN A 62 -18.45 11.60 10.23
N GLU A 63 -19.03 12.59 9.53
CA GLU A 63 -20.40 13.07 9.78
C GLU A 63 -21.45 11.94 9.79
N TYR A 64 -21.23 10.88 9.01
CA TYR A 64 -22.11 9.70 8.98
C TYR A 64 -22.09 8.91 10.29
N LEU A 65 -20.91 8.72 10.91
CA LEU A 65 -20.78 8.02 12.19
C LEU A 65 -21.30 8.87 13.35
N ARG A 66 -21.11 10.20 13.27
CA ARG A 66 -21.72 11.16 14.20
C ARG A 66 -23.24 11.10 14.17
N LYS A 67 -23.87 11.02 12.98
CA LYS A 67 -25.33 10.85 12.83
C LYS A 67 -25.85 9.52 13.37
N LYS A 68 -25.02 8.46 13.36
CA LYS A 68 -25.32 7.17 14.01
C LYS A 68 -25.08 7.18 15.53
N GLY A 69 -24.65 8.30 16.12
CA GLY A 69 -24.38 8.42 17.56
C GLY A 69 -23.07 7.77 18.02
N ILE A 70 -22.25 7.29 17.09
CA ILE A 70 -20.97 6.63 17.40
C ILE A 70 -19.92 7.72 17.62
N HIS A 71 -19.79 8.17 18.87
CA HIS A 71 -18.70 9.04 19.31
C HIS A 71 -17.44 8.23 19.66
N CYS A 72 -16.27 8.87 19.69
CA CYS A 72 -15.06 8.21 20.18
C CYS A 72 -15.27 7.74 21.63
N VAL A 73 -14.65 6.61 21.98
CA VAL A 73 -14.82 5.98 23.30
C VAL A 73 -14.49 6.95 24.44
N LEU A 74 -13.53 7.85 24.25
CA LEU A 74 -13.15 8.89 25.21
C LEU A 74 -14.28 9.91 25.45
N ASP A 75 -14.98 10.35 24.40
CA ASP A 75 -16.14 11.24 24.55
C ASP A 75 -17.34 10.51 25.15
N GLN A 76 -17.54 9.24 24.80
CA GLN A 76 -18.58 8.41 25.39
C GLN A 76 -18.32 8.20 26.88
N ASP A 77 -17.09 7.88 27.25
CA ASP A 77 -16.64 7.69 28.62
C ASP A 77 -16.75 8.99 29.42
N LYS A 78 -16.30 10.13 28.87
CA LYS A 78 -16.48 11.44 29.49
C LYS A 78 -17.95 11.78 29.74
N LYS A 79 -18.83 11.48 28.77
CA LYS A 79 -20.29 11.66 28.93
C LYS A 79 -20.90 10.68 29.93
N ALA A 80 -20.38 9.46 30.05
CA ALA A 80 -20.82 8.49 31.06
C ALA A 80 -20.41 8.95 32.47
N ARG A 81 -19.16 9.40 32.62
CA ARG A 81 -18.63 10.03 33.85
C ARG A 81 -19.43 11.26 34.27
N MET A 82 -19.74 12.16 33.33
CA MET A 82 -20.54 13.36 33.61
C MET A 82 -22.00 13.06 33.96
N ARG A 83 -22.53 11.90 33.55
CA ARG A 83 -23.91 11.49 33.83
C ARG A 83 -24.03 10.55 35.03
N ASP A 84 -22.95 10.34 35.78
CA ASP A 84 -22.87 9.32 36.85
C ASP A 84 -23.34 7.92 36.41
N MET A 85 -23.26 7.65 35.10
CA MET A 85 -23.54 6.35 34.49
C MET A 85 -22.25 5.54 34.25
N ALA A 86 -21.15 5.97 34.87
CA ALA A 86 -19.94 5.18 34.95
C ALA A 86 -20.09 4.19 36.11
N TYR A 87 -20.17 2.91 35.79
CA TYR A 87 -20.15 1.82 36.74
C TYR A 87 -18.81 1.75 37.49
#